data_AF-A0A0B3B3Z5-F1
#
_entry.id   AF-A0A0B3B3Z5-F1
#
_cell.length_a   1.000
_cell.length_b   1.000
_cell.length_c   1.000
_cell.angle_alpha   90.00
_cell.angle_beta   90.00
_cell.angle_gamma   90.00
#
_symmetry.space_group_name_H-M   'P 1'
#
loop_
_entity.id
_entity.type
_entity.pdbx_description
1 polymer ?
#
loop_
_entity_poly.entity_id
_entity_poly.type
_entity_poly.pdbx_seq_one_letter_code
_entity_poly.pdbx_strand_id
1 'polypeptide(L)' 'MTAETNILQELKVIKAELKIIREYMVDVDSIMTEEDYKALEESREEKRKGKLITSEQLKKELGI' A
#
# COMPACT_ATOMS: atom_id res chain seq x y z
N MET A 1 -26.77 -21.95 15.37
CA MET A 1 -25.72 -20.99 14.96
C MET A 1 -26.25 -19.59 15.29
N THR A 2 -25.55 -18.81 16.11
CA THR A 2 -26.04 -17.49 16.55
C THR A 2 -25.70 -16.41 15.51
N ALA A 3 -26.48 -15.32 15.46
CA ALA A 3 -26.24 -14.22 14.53
C ALA A 3 -24.81 -13.65 14.64
N GLU A 4 -24.26 -13.58 15.85
CA GLU A 4 -22.88 -13.16 16.12
C GLU A 4 -21.83 -14.08 15.46
N THR A 5 -22.07 -15.40 15.47
CA THR A 5 -21.18 -16.37 14.82
C THR A 5 -21.16 -16.16 13.30
N ASN A 6 -22.33 -15.88 12.71
CA ASN A 6 -22.45 -15.63 11.27
C ASN A 6 -21.73 -14.34 10.86
N ILE A 7 -21.90 -13.26 11.63
CA ILE A 7 -21.23 -11.98 11.38
C ILE A 7 -19.71 -12.14 11.42
N LEU A 8 -19.17 -12.86 12.41
CA LEU A 8 -17.73 -13.11 12.51
C LEU A 8 -17.19 -13.93 11.33
N GLN A 9 -17.99 -14.87 10.82
CA GLN A 9 -17.61 -15.70 9.69
C GLN A 9 -17.59 -14.89 8.39
N GLU A 10 -18.61 -14.05 8.16
CA GLU A 10 -18.66 -13.13 7.01
C GLU A 10 -17.52 -12.11 7.06
N LEU A 11 -17.21 -11.53 8.22
CA LEU A 11 -16.09 -10.60 8.39
C LEU A 11 -14.74 -11.24 8.06
N LYS A 12 -14.54 -12.52 8.39
CA LYS A 12 -13.32 -13.26 8.01
C LYS A 12 -13.22 -13.42 6.51
N VAL A 13 -14.32 -13.75 5.84
CA VAL A 13 -14.38 -13.88 4.37
C VAL A 13 -14.04 -12.54 3.71
N ILE A 14 -14.71 -11.46 4.13
CA ILE A 14 -14.48 -10.11 3.60
C ILE A 14 -13.01 -9.69 3.80
N LYS A 15 -12.42 -9.98 4.95
CA LYS A 15 -11.01 -9.64 5.21
C LYS A 15 -10.04 -10.41 4.31
N ALA A 16 -10.34 -11.68 4.04
CA ALA A 16 -9.55 -12.50 3.12
C ALA A 16 -9.66 -11.99 1.69
N GLU A 17 -10.86 -11.68 1.21
CA GLU A 17 -11.09 -11.10 -0.12
C GLU A 17 -10.41 -9.74 -0.27
N LEU A 18 -10.49 -8.86 0.73
CA LEU A 18 -9.79 -7.57 0.70
C LEU A 18 -8.27 -7.73 0.66
N LYS A 19 -7.71 -8.77 1.25
CA LYS A 19 -6.27 -9.06 1.13
C LYS A 19 -5.93 -9.42 -0.32
N ILE A 20 -6.71 -10.33 -0.91
CA ILE A 20 -6.53 -10.78 -2.29
C ILE A 20 -6.68 -9.63 -3.29
N ILE A 21 -7.72 -8.80 -3.15
CA ILE A 21 -7.94 -7.62 -4.00
C ILE A 21 -6.72 -6.69 -3.91
N ARG A 22 -6.17 -6.44 -2.72
CA ARG A 22 -4.98 -5.60 -2.56
C ARG A 22 -3.73 -6.19 -3.21
N GLU A 23 -3.57 -7.51 -3.17
CA GLU A 23 -2.46 -8.21 -3.82
C GLU A 23 -2.60 -8.16 -5.36
N TYR A 24 -3.82 -8.19 -5.89
CA TYR A 24 -4.09 -8.08 -7.33
C TYR A 24 -4.31 -6.65 -7.82
N MET A 25 -4.39 -5.66 -6.93
CA MET A 25 -4.31 -4.23 -7.28
C MET A 25 -2.88 -3.80 -7.65
N VAL A 26 -1.96 -4.75 -7.85
CA VAL A 26 -0.71 -4.52 -8.57
C VAL A 26 -1.09 -4.24 -10.03
N ASP A 27 -0.69 -3.07 -10.52
CA ASP A 27 -0.90 -2.66 -11.90
C ASP A 27 -0.15 -3.65 -12.81
N VAL A 28 -0.88 -4.57 -13.44
CA VAL A 28 -0.32 -5.69 -14.22
C VAL A 28 0.45 -5.16 -15.45
N ASP A 29 0.15 -3.93 -15.87
CA ASP A 29 0.82 -3.22 -16.96
C ASP A 29 2.09 -2.47 -16.50
N SER A 30 2.42 -2.48 -15.20
CA SER A 30 3.70 -1.98 -14.71
C SER A 30 4.81 -3.02 -14.91
N ILE A 31 5.52 -2.89 -16.03
CA ILE A 31 6.80 -3.57 -16.24
C ILE A 31 7.85 -2.82 -15.40
N MET A 32 8.12 -3.34 -14.21
CA MET A 32 9.19 -2.85 -13.33
C MET A 32 10.40 -3.75 -13.45
N THR A 33 11.59 -3.16 -13.55
CA THR A 33 12.81 -3.91 -13.31
C THR A 33 12.95 -4.23 -11.81
N GLU A 34 13.83 -5.17 -11.47
CA GLU A 34 14.17 -5.46 -10.07
C GLU A 34 14.69 -4.22 -9.31
N GLU A 35 15.36 -3.31 -10.02
CA GLU A 35 15.85 -2.05 -9.46
C GLU A 35 14.70 -1.10 -9.14
N ASP A 36 13.73 -0.96 -10.06
CA ASP A 36 12.53 -0.15 -9.83
C ASP A 36 11.74 -0.68 -8.62
N TYR A 37 11.61 -2.01 -8.50
CA TYR A 37 10.90 -2.63 -7.38
C TYR A 37 11.59 -2.35 -6.05
N LYS A 38 12.92 -2.46 -5.99
CA LYS A 38 13.70 -2.09 -4.81
C LYS A 38 13.53 -0.63 -4.44
N ALA A 39 13.61 0.28 -5.40
CA ALA A 39 13.42 1.72 -5.17
C ALA A 39 12.02 2.03 -4.61
N LEU A 40 10.99 1.33 -5.09
CA LEU A 40 9.63 1.47 -4.57
C LEU A 40 9.51 0.98 -3.12
N GLU A 41 10.10 -0.18 -2.79
CA GLU A 41 10.09 -0.71 -1.42
C GLU A 41 10.86 0.19 -0.46
N GLU A 42 12.01 0.72 -0.88
CA GLU A 42 12.76 1.71 -0.11
C GLU A 42 11.94 2.97 0.15
N SER A 43 11.27 3.51 -0.87
CA SER A 43 10.36 4.65 -0.72
C SER A 43 9.24 4.40 0.29
N ARG A 44 8.63 3.20 0.26
CA ARG A 44 7.59 2.78 1.22
C ARG A 44 8.12 2.68 2.65
N GLU A 45 9.34 2.19 2.83
CA GLU A 45 9.99 2.11 4.12
C GLU A 45 10.35 3.50 4.68
N GLU A 46 10.91 4.39 3.85
CA GLU A 46 11.23 5.76 4.25
C GLU A 46 9.96 6.55 4.59
N LYS A 47 8.84 6.30 3.89
CA LYS A 47 7.50 6.79 4.27
C LYS A 47 7.08 6.31 5.64
N ARG A 48 7.21 5.01 5.92
CA ARG A 48 6.87 4.43 7.23
C ARG A 48 7.73 5.01 8.36
N LYS A 49 8.97 5.36 8.06
CA LYS A 49 9.90 6.04 8.97
C LYS A 49 9.65 7.55 9.12
N GLY A 50 8.70 8.12 8.38
CA GLY A 50 8.36 9.55 8.44
C GLY A 50 9.43 10.47 7.85
N LYS A 51 10.28 9.95 6.94
CA LYS A 51 11.39 10.72 6.34
C LYS A 51 11.02 11.43 5.05
N LEU A 52 9.83 11.16 4.50
CA LEU A 52 9.36 11.84 3.29
C LEU A 52 8.88 13.25 3.61
N ILE A 53 9.15 14.18 2.70
CA ILE A 53 8.61 15.54 2.68
C ILE A 53 7.57 15.68 1.58
N THR A 54 6.71 16.69 1.68
CA THR A 54 5.76 16.99 0.61
C THR A 54 6.44 17.64 -0.59
N SER A 55 5.78 17.60 -1.74
CA SER A 55 6.28 18.31 -2.94
C SER A 55 6.41 19.81 -2.69
N GLU A 56 5.49 20.43 -1.97
CA GLU A 56 5.54 21.84 -1.58
C GLU A 56 6.75 22.15 -0.69
N GLN A 57 7.06 21.26 0.28
CA GLN A 57 8.24 21.42 1.14
C GLN A 57 9.51 21.33 0.32
N LEU A 58 9.61 20.34 -0.58
CA LEU A 58 10.75 20.18 -1.47
C LEU A 58 10.94 21.41 -2.38
N LYS A 59 9.87 21.92 -2.99
CA LYS A 59 9.91 23.13 -3.83
C LYS A 59 10.43 24.34 -3.05
N LYS A 60 9.95 24.52 -1.81
CA LYS A 60 10.44 25.56 -0.91
C LYS A 60 11.93 25.41 -0.59
N GLU A 61 12.44 24.20 -0.38
CA GLU A 61 13.87 23.94 -0.16
C GLU A 61 14.71 24.20 -1.41
N LEU A 62 14.17 23.91 -2.59
CA LEU A 62 14.81 24.14 -3.89
C LEU A 62 14.69 25.59 -4.40
N GLY A 63 13.88 26.42 -3.73
CA GLY A 63 13.67 27.83 -4.10
C GLY A 63 12.86 28.03 -5.39
N ILE A 64 12.00 27.06 -5.74
CA ILE A 64 11.13 27.07 -6.93
C ILE A 64 9.64 27.03 -6.57
#